data_AF-A0A421JUW7-F1
#
_entry.id   AF-A0A421JUW7-F1
#
_cell.length_a   1.000
_cell.length_b   1.000
_cell.length_c   1.000
_cell.angle_alpha   90.00
_cell.angle_beta   90.00
_cell.angle_gamma   90.00
#
_symmetry.space_group_name_H-M   'P 1'
#
loop_
_entity.id
_entity.type
_entity.pdbx_description
1 polymer ?
#
loop_
_entity_poly.entity_id
_entity_poly.type
_entity_poly.pdbx_seq_one_letter_code
_entity_poly.pdbx_strand_id
1 'polypeptide(L)'
;MVTINYEPLEHLPYIAEHISPEERALVEQLIAMELSNQFNNNVTNMVEHTNTIHNHDIDQRQLEQPQLQQQQPPLHPLVDQLLPLPPIRHTPNTLLSNMEKQRYEEDLEDEDEDIQQDETMQGIDLSRYSGFISSPLEGSSESQDNINYNNLYTTLEYAHLQDRNLELLKKNKPELTKLQLQNLQDLEGINQELEDKLQTKRQMIDEVESTRKRRQISDFKPVKDYFQQKWKEGISSAVELNIEAANLKQQE
;
A
#
# COMPACT_ATOMS: atom_id res chain seq x y z
N MET A 1 -13.47 22.34 22.66
CA MET A 1 -12.61 21.14 22.59
C MET A 1 -13.37 20.00 23.23
N VAL A 2 -14.01 19.15 22.42
CA VAL A 2 -14.65 17.94 22.92
C VAL A 2 -13.54 16.92 23.10
N THR A 3 -13.18 16.64 24.34
CA THR A 3 -12.32 15.52 24.71
C THR A 3 -13.09 14.24 24.40
N ILE A 4 -12.81 13.64 23.25
CA ILE A 4 -13.23 12.28 22.97
C ILE A 4 -12.42 11.41 23.92
N ASN A 5 -13.04 10.93 24.99
CA ASN A 5 -12.49 9.85 25.81
C ASN A 5 -12.49 8.59 24.92
N TYR A 6 -11.49 8.46 24.06
CA TYR A 6 -11.06 7.16 23.59
C TYR A 6 -10.54 6.44 24.83
N GLU A 7 -11.42 5.70 25.51
CA GLU A 7 -10.97 4.63 26.37
C GLU A 7 -10.16 3.70 25.46
N PRO A 8 -8.82 3.60 25.64
CA PRO A 8 -8.01 2.80 24.75
C PRO A 8 -8.54 1.38 24.85
N LEU A 9 -8.99 0.79 23.73
CA LEU A 9 -9.37 -0.62 23.64
C LEU A 9 -8.27 -1.47 24.29
N GLU A 10 -8.50 -1.92 25.53
CA GLU A 10 -7.47 -2.56 26.36
C GLU A 10 -7.28 -4.02 25.96
N HIS A 11 -6.69 -4.25 24.78
CA HIS A 11 -6.04 -5.53 24.52
C HIS A 11 -4.56 -5.39 24.88
N LEU A 12 -4.11 -6.11 25.91
CA LEU A 12 -2.74 -6.07 26.42
C LEU A 12 -1.96 -7.29 25.91
N PRO A 13 -1.34 -7.24 24.71
CA PRO A 13 -0.77 -8.41 24.05
C PRO A 13 0.38 -9.10 24.81
N TYR A 14 1.05 -8.42 25.75
CA TYR A 14 2.12 -9.05 26.55
C TYR A 14 1.61 -9.72 27.84
N ILE A 15 0.33 -9.56 28.17
CA ILE A 15 -0.30 -10.10 29.39
C ILE A 15 -1.44 -11.06 29.03
N ALA A 16 -2.21 -10.74 27.99
CA ALA A 16 -3.24 -11.62 27.47
C ALA A 16 -2.58 -12.92 27.03
N GLU A 17 -3.08 -14.03 27.58
CA GLU A 17 -2.73 -15.37 27.16
C GLU A 17 -2.95 -15.47 25.64
N HIS A 18 -2.05 -16.16 24.93
CA HIS A 18 -2.08 -16.20 23.48
C HIS A 18 -3.47 -16.62 22.98
N ILE A 19 -4.21 -15.67 22.39
CA ILE A 19 -5.54 -15.93 21.84
C ILE A 19 -5.44 -17.13 20.90
N SER A 20 -6.20 -18.18 21.22
CA SER A 20 -6.24 -19.41 20.44
C SER A 20 -6.77 -19.12 19.03
N PRO A 21 -6.30 -19.81 17.98
CA PRO A 21 -6.89 -19.71 16.64
C PRO A 21 -8.41 -19.92 16.64
N GLU A 22 -8.93 -20.74 17.55
CA GLU A 22 -10.37 -21.00 17.71
C GLU A 22 -11.13 -19.78 18.26
N GLU A 23 -10.57 -19.09 19.26
CA GLU A 23 -11.15 -17.86 19.80
C GLU A 23 -11.18 -16.74 18.77
N ARG A 24 -10.16 -16.67 17.89
CA ARG A 24 -10.16 -15.72 16.76
C ARG A 24 -11.30 -16.00 15.80
N ALA A 25 -11.50 -17.26 15.42
CA ALA A 25 -12.57 -17.64 14.50
C ALA A 25 -13.96 -17.34 15.08
N LEU A 26 -14.17 -17.55 16.38
CA LEU A 26 -15.42 -17.21 17.07
C LEU A 26 -15.65 -15.70 17.11
N VAL A 27 -14.62 -14.91 17.42
CA VAL A 27 -14.71 -13.44 17.41
C VAL A 27 -14.96 -12.91 15.99
N GLU A 28 -14.31 -13.47 14.97
CA GLU A 28 -14.56 -13.13 13.57
C GLU A 28 -16.00 -13.45 13.15
N GLN A 29 -16.54 -14.59 13.58
CA GLN A 29 -17.94 -14.94 13.33
C GLN A 29 -18.91 -13.96 14.00
N LEU A 30 -18.63 -13.56 15.24
CA LEU A 30 -19.42 -12.54 15.96
C LEU A 30 -19.37 -11.19 15.25
N ILE A 31 -18.18 -10.76 14.79
CA ILE A 31 -18.01 -9.54 13.99
C ILE A 31 -18.80 -9.64 12.69
N ALA A 32 -18.72 -10.77 11.97
CA ALA A 32 -19.45 -10.98 10.73
C ALA A 32 -20.98 -10.91 10.94
N MET A 33 -21.47 -11.49 12.03
CA MET A 33 -22.87 -11.41 12.41
C MET A 33 -23.30 -9.97 12.73
N GLU A 34 -22.50 -9.23 13.48
CA GLU A 34 -22.77 -7.82 13.79
C GLU A 34 -22.74 -6.93 12.54
N LEU A 35 -21.77 -7.13 11.65
CA LEU A 35 -21.71 -6.43 10.36
C LEU A 35 -22.96 -6.72 9.50
N SER A 36 -23.44 -7.96 9.50
CA SER A 36 -24.68 -8.32 8.79
C SER A 36 -25.93 -7.66 9.40
N ASN A 37 -25.98 -7.53 10.72
CA ASN A 37 -27.08 -6.87 11.43
C ASN A 37 -27.05 -5.34 11.22
N GLN A 38 -25.87 -4.72 11.24
CA GLN A 38 -25.73 -3.29 10.94
C GLN A 38 -26.10 -2.97 9.49
N PHE A 39 -25.75 -3.84 8.55
CA PHE A 39 -26.18 -3.71 7.16
C PHE A 39 -27.72 -3.77 7.04
N ASN A 40 -28.36 -4.77 7.67
CA ASN A 40 -29.82 -4.90 7.65
C ASN A 40 -30.55 -3.75 8.36
N ASN A 41 -30.02 -3.23 9.47
CA ASN A 41 -30.60 -2.07 10.16
C ASN A 41 -30.45 -0.77 9.35
N ASN A 42 -29.34 -0.59 8.63
CA ASN A 42 -29.18 0.56 7.72
C ASN A 42 -30.14 0.49 6.54
N VAL A 43 -30.36 -0.71 5.97
CA VAL A 43 -31.35 -0.90 4.89
C VAL A 43 -32.78 -0.65 5.38
N THR A 44 -33.11 -1.03 6.61
CA THR A 44 -34.44 -0.80 7.19
C THR A 44 -34.71 0.69 7.45
N ASN A 45 -33.73 1.42 7.98
CA ASN A 45 -33.84 2.88 8.18
C ASN A 45 -33.93 3.66 6.85
N MET A 46 -33.28 3.19 5.77
CA MET A 46 -33.42 3.81 4.44
C MET A 46 -34.82 3.63 3.84
N VAL A 47 -35.50 2.51 4.13
CA VAL A 47 -36.86 2.23 3.60
C VAL A 47 -37.92 3.05 4.34
N GLU A 48 -37.79 3.25 5.67
CA GLU A 48 -38.75 4.05 6.44
C GLU A 48 -38.75 5.53 6.04
N HIS A 49 -37.60 6.11 5.67
CA HIS A 49 -37.52 7.50 5.22
C HIS A 49 -38.14 7.75 3.82
N THR A 50 -38.41 6.71 3.04
CA THR A 50 -39.06 6.85 1.72
C THR A 50 -40.59 6.82 1.77
N ASN A 51 -41.19 6.37 2.88
CA ASN A 51 -42.65 6.20 2.99
C ASN A 51 -43.38 7.33 3.73
N THR A 52 -42.70 8.41 4.12
CA THR A 52 -43.31 9.57 4.83
C THR A 52 -43.18 10.88 4.06
N ILE A 53 -43.36 10.85 2.74
CA ILE A 53 -43.50 12.08 1.92
C ILE A 53 -44.76 12.01 1.07
N HIS A 54 -45.92 11.82 1.72
CA HIS A 54 -47.20 12.24 1.14
C HIS A 54 -48.26 12.44 2.22
N ASN A 55 -48.21 13.59 2.90
CA ASN A 55 -49.36 14.47 3.12
C ASN A 55 -48.95 15.68 3.95
N HIS A 56 -49.19 16.85 3.36
CA HIS A 56 -49.21 18.16 3.99
C HIS A 56 -50.25 18.15 5.13
N ASP A 57 -49.88 18.63 6.33
CA ASP A 57 -50.48 19.85 6.84
C ASP A 57 -49.75 20.39 8.08
N ILE A 58 -49.68 21.71 8.11
CA ILE A 58 -49.04 22.55 9.11
C ILE A 58 -49.90 22.53 10.37
N ASP A 59 -49.33 22.15 11.52
CA ASP A 59 -49.79 22.70 12.79
C ASP A 59 -48.68 22.71 13.85
N GLN A 60 -48.44 23.92 14.35
CA GLN A 60 -47.52 24.21 15.44
C GLN A 60 -48.04 23.58 16.74
N ARG A 61 -47.31 22.62 17.31
CA ARG A 61 -47.25 22.46 18.76
C ARG A 61 -45.83 22.15 19.23
N GLN A 62 -45.31 23.11 19.99
CA GLN A 62 -44.19 22.94 20.91
C GLN A 62 -44.47 21.75 21.83
N LEU A 63 -43.50 20.86 21.96
CA LEU A 63 -43.17 20.14 23.20
C LEU A 63 -41.75 19.58 23.07
N GLU A 64 -40.97 19.86 24.11
CA GLU A 64 -39.54 19.58 24.28
C GLU A 64 -39.20 18.09 24.12
N GLN A 65 -38.07 17.79 23.47
CA GLN A 65 -37.18 16.67 23.84
C GLN A 65 -35.80 16.80 23.18
N PRO A 66 -34.72 16.33 23.84
CA PRO A 66 -33.34 16.64 23.50
C PRO A 66 -32.86 15.88 22.25
N GLN A 67 -32.11 16.57 21.40
CA GLN A 67 -31.46 16.01 20.22
C GLN A 67 -30.41 14.97 20.62
N LEU A 68 -30.72 13.69 20.46
CA LEU A 68 -29.72 12.65 20.29
C LEU A 68 -29.14 12.83 18.88
N GLN A 69 -28.00 13.52 18.83
CA GLN A 69 -27.21 13.72 17.63
C GLN A 69 -26.68 12.37 17.16
N GLN A 70 -27.31 11.79 16.14
CA GLN A 70 -26.80 10.63 15.40
C GLN A 70 -25.41 10.99 14.86
N GLN A 71 -24.38 10.40 15.44
CA GLN A 71 -23.04 10.45 14.89
C GLN A 71 -23.02 9.54 13.65
N GLN A 72 -22.95 10.16 12.47
CA GLN A 72 -22.54 9.45 11.27
C GLN A 72 -21.10 8.93 11.49
N PRO A 73 -20.75 7.72 11.02
CA PRO A 73 -19.37 7.27 11.05
C PRO A 73 -18.52 8.24 10.19
N PRO A 74 -17.29 8.56 10.62
CA PRO A 74 -16.42 9.45 9.87
C PRO A 74 -16.16 8.86 8.47
N LEU A 75 -16.38 9.68 7.44
CA LEU A 75 -15.99 9.39 6.06
C LEU A 75 -14.50 8.97 6.00
N HIS A 76 -14.18 8.09 5.05
CA HIS A 76 -12.85 7.48 4.87
C HIS A 76 -11.68 8.47 5.08
N PRO A 77 -10.57 8.04 5.73
CA PRO A 77 -9.44 8.89 6.13
C PRO A 77 -8.59 9.48 4.97
N LEU A 78 -9.05 9.32 3.73
CA LEU A 78 -8.39 9.78 2.50
C LEU A 78 -9.10 10.96 1.84
N VAL A 79 -10.28 11.38 2.35
CA VAL A 79 -11.07 12.47 1.75
C VAL A 79 -10.41 13.85 1.94
N ASP A 80 -9.53 14.00 2.94
CA ASP A 80 -8.83 15.26 3.23
C ASP A 80 -7.39 15.34 2.66
N GLN A 81 -6.93 14.33 1.92
CA GLN A 81 -5.66 14.44 1.19
C GLN A 81 -5.87 15.28 -0.07
N LEU A 82 -5.69 16.60 0.08
CA LEU A 82 -5.39 17.49 -1.05
C LEU A 82 -4.30 16.81 -1.89
N LEU A 83 -4.63 16.45 -3.13
CA LEU A 83 -3.67 15.93 -4.11
C LEU A 83 -2.45 16.86 -4.10
N PRO A 84 -1.23 16.38 -3.77
CA PRO A 84 -0.06 17.20 -3.92
C PRO A 84 0.12 17.50 -5.41
N LEU A 85 -0.04 18.77 -5.79
CA LEU A 85 0.35 19.25 -7.12
C LEU A 85 1.82 18.86 -7.33
N PRO A 86 2.19 18.24 -8.46
CA PRO A 86 3.55 17.77 -8.67
C PRO A 86 4.52 18.96 -8.60
N PRO A 87 5.65 18.81 -7.88
CA PRO A 87 6.63 19.87 -7.81
C PRO A 87 7.22 20.06 -9.20
N ILE A 88 7.20 21.30 -9.67
CA ILE A 88 7.85 21.78 -10.89
C ILE A 88 9.30 21.24 -10.91
N ARG A 89 9.55 20.20 -11.71
CA ARG A 89 10.89 19.79 -12.12
C ARG A 89 10.82 19.33 -13.57
N HIS A 90 11.70 19.93 -14.36
CA HIS A 90 11.90 19.69 -15.77
C HIS A 90 12.07 18.20 -16.09
N THR A 91 10.99 17.55 -16.50
CA THR A 91 11.01 16.28 -17.22
C THR A 91 10.36 16.53 -18.58
N PRO A 92 10.97 16.12 -19.71
CA PRO A 92 10.31 16.26 -21.00
C PRO A 92 9.06 15.38 -20.97
N ASN A 93 7.90 16.04 -20.87
CA ASN A 93 6.52 15.55 -21.03
C ASN A 93 6.35 14.04 -21.32
N THR A 94 6.67 13.17 -20.36
CA THR A 94 6.50 11.71 -20.51
C THR A 94 5.03 11.35 -20.69
N LEU A 95 4.12 12.15 -20.14
CA LEU A 95 2.68 12.02 -20.34
C LEU A 95 2.27 12.29 -21.79
N LEU A 96 2.81 13.34 -22.42
CA LEU A 96 2.51 13.62 -23.83
C LEU A 96 3.11 12.54 -24.74
N SER A 97 4.36 12.12 -24.48
CA SER A 97 5.02 11.05 -25.23
C SER A 97 4.34 9.70 -25.07
N ASN A 98 3.82 9.38 -23.87
CA ASN A 98 3.11 8.13 -23.63
C ASN A 98 1.67 8.17 -24.19
N MET A 99 0.98 9.32 -24.13
CA MET A 99 -0.35 9.45 -24.74
C MET A 99 -0.30 9.47 -26.27
N GLU A 100 0.75 10.04 -26.87
CA GLU A 100 0.95 10.02 -28.31
C GLU A 100 1.29 8.61 -28.79
N LYS A 101 2.11 7.85 -28.02
CA LYS A 101 2.33 6.42 -28.25
C LYS A 101 1.05 5.59 -28.15
N GLN A 102 0.25 5.79 -27.10
CA GLN A 102 -1.02 5.08 -26.93
C GLN A 102 -2.00 5.34 -28.08
N ARG A 103 -2.03 6.56 -28.62
CA ARG A 103 -2.82 6.86 -29.82
C ARG A 103 -2.35 6.08 -31.06
N TYR A 104 -1.04 5.96 -31.26
CA TYR A 104 -0.51 5.15 -32.36
C TYR A 104 -0.70 3.65 -32.16
N GLU A 105 -0.80 3.17 -30.92
CA GLU A 105 -1.16 1.78 -30.58
C GLU A 105 -2.65 1.51 -30.83
N GLU A 106 -3.55 2.44 -30.48
CA GLU A 106 -5.01 2.32 -30.66
C GLU A 106 -5.43 2.32 -32.15
N ASP A 107 -4.72 3.08 -33.00
CA ASP A 107 -4.95 3.08 -34.47
C ASP A 107 -4.51 1.76 -35.16
N LEU A 108 -3.80 0.86 -34.46
CA LEU A 108 -3.35 -0.45 -34.96
C LEU A 108 -4.22 -1.63 -34.49
N GLU A 109 -5.23 -1.40 -33.64
CA GLU A 109 -6.06 -2.46 -33.04
C GLU A 109 -7.22 -2.95 -33.94
N ASP A 110 -7.49 -2.29 -35.08
CA ASP A 110 -8.64 -2.59 -35.96
C ASP A 110 -8.33 -3.49 -37.18
N GLU A 111 -7.11 -4.05 -37.31
CA GLU A 111 -6.79 -5.06 -38.34
C GLU A 111 -6.50 -6.44 -37.70
N ASP A 112 -7.57 -7.24 -37.59
CA ASP A 112 -7.68 -8.71 -37.53
C ASP A 112 -6.47 -9.56 -37.06
N GLU A 113 -6.72 -10.26 -35.94
CA GLU A 113 -6.31 -11.64 -35.58
C GLU A 113 -4.81 -12.05 -35.53
N ASP A 114 -4.39 -12.46 -34.32
CA ASP A 114 -3.25 -13.34 -34.01
C ASP A 114 -1.81 -12.84 -34.32
N ILE A 115 -1.41 -11.69 -33.77
CA ILE A 115 0.02 -11.36 -33.63
C ILE A 115 0.44 -11.44 -32.17
N GLN A 116 1.27 -12.44 -31.91
CA GLN A 116 1.97 -12.70 -30.66
C GLN A 116 2.52 -11.40 -30.06
N GLN A 117 2.24 -11.22 -28.76
CA GLN A 117 3.00 -10.32 -27.92
C GLN A 117 4.50 -10.59 -28.15
N ASP A 118 5.27 -9.52 -28.35
CA ASP A 118 6.73 -9.44 -28.12
C ASP A 118 7.69 -9.31 -29.33
N GLU A 119 7.37 -8.53 -30.37
CA GLU A 119 8.40 -8.10 -31.36
C GLU A 119 8.43 -6.60 -31.73
N THR A 120 7.46 -5.77 -31.34
CA THR A 120 7.42 -4.37 -31.80
C THR A 120 8.22 -3.38 -30.94
N MET A 121 8.86 -3.83 -29.85
CA MET A 121 9.72 -2.99 -29.00
C MET A 121 11.22 -3.27 -29.15
N GLN A 122 11.66 -3.83 -30.28
CA GLN A 122 13.09 -3.77 -30.63
C GLN A 122 13.38 -2.41 -31.25
N GLY A 123 14.34 -1.69 -30.65
CA GLY A 123 14.88 -0.47 -31.24
C GLY A 123 15.39 -0.70 -32.66
N ILE A 124 15.69 0.37 -33.40
CA ILE A 124 16.18 0.31 -34.79
C ILE A 124 17.30 -0.73 -34.90
N ASP A 125 16.99 -1.86 -35.52
CA ASP A 125 17.93 -2.95 -35.71
C ASP A 125 18.92 -2.59 -36.83
N LEU A 126 20.19 -2.48 -36.46
CA LEU A 126 21.29 -2.20 -37.39
C LEU A 126 21.64 -3.41 -38.27
N SER A 127 21.00 -4.56 -38.07
CA SER A 127 21.18 -5.76 -38.91
C SER A 127 20.94 -5.48 -40.40
N ARG A 128 20.12 -4.48 -40.76
CA ARG A 128 19.92 -4.05 -42.16
C ARG A 128 21.21 -3.54 -42.82
N TYR A 129 22.12 -2.94 -42.07
CA TYR A 129 23.42 -2.44 -42.56
C TYR A 129 24.51 -3.53 -42.55
N SER A 130 24.24 -4.70 -41.95
CA SER A 130 25.18 -5.83 -41.91
C SER A 130 25.14 -6.71 -43.18
N GLY A 131 24.10 -6.57 -44.02
CA GLY A 131 23.93 -7.29 -45.27
C GLY A 131 24.62 -6.59 -46.44
N PHE A 132 25.83 -7.04 -46.80
CA PHE A 132 26.60 -6.51 -47.94
C PHE A 132 26.36 -7.28 -49.25
N ILE A 133 25.80 -8.48 -49.14
CA ILE A 133 25.53 -9.41 -50.24
C ILE A 133 24.05 -9.77 -50.14
N SER A 134 23.27 -9.52 -51.19
CA SER A 134 21.91 -10.07 -51.28
C SER A 134 22.00 -11.60 -51.21
N SER A 135 21.20 -12.21 -50.34
CA SER A 135 21.20 -13.66 -50.15
C SER A 135 21.12 -14.39 -51.51
N PRO A 136 21.94 -15.42 -51.77
CA PRO A 136 21.94 -16.13 -53.06
C PRO A 136 20.60 -16.82 -53.40
N LEU A 137 19.66 -16.84 -52.46
CA LEU A 137 18.40 -17.59 -52.54
C LEU A 137 17.19 -16.70 -52.85
N GLU A 138 17.34 -15.39 -53.03
CA GLU A 138 16.28 -14.53 -53.59
C GLU A 138 16.45 -14.41 -55.11
N GLY A 139 15.86 -15.40 -55.78
CA GLY A 139 15.36 -15.40 -57.14
C GLY A 139 15.91 -14.42 -58.18
N SER A 140 16.53 -15.06 -59.17
CA SER A 140 16.46 -14.80 -60.64
C SER A 140 17.55 -13.97 -61.32
N SER A 141 18.22 -14.69 -62.24
CA SER A 141 18.94 -14.26 -63.44
C SER A 141 20.30 -13.60 -63.26
N GLU A 142 21.33 -14.43 -63.48
CA GLU A 142 22.53 -14.10 -64.26
C GLU A 142 22.99 -12.64 -64.21
N SER A 143 23.43 -12.18 -63.04
CA SER A 143 24.19 -10.94 -62.91
C SER A 143 25.10 -11.07 -61.70
N GLN A 144 26.39 -11.25 -62.00
CA GLN A 144 27.53 -11.18 -61.10
C GLN A 144 27.36 -10.14 -59.99
N ASP A 145 27.68 -10.55 -58.75
CA ASP A 145 28.06 -9.68 -57.64
C ASP A 145 27.19 -8.42 -57.44
N ASN A 146 25.92 -8.61 -57.07
CA ASN A 146 25.06 -7.48 -56.70
C ASN A 146 25.39 -7.00 -55.27
N ILE A 147 26.62 -6.50 -55.09
CA ILE A 147 27.09 -5.90 -53.84
C ILE A 147 26.28 -4.62 -53.61
N ASN A 148 25.65 -4.51 -52.44
CA ASN A 148 24.96 -3.30 -52.06
C ASN A 148 26.00 -2.23 -51.64
N TYR A 149 26.53 -1.51 -52.62
CA TYR A 149 27.52 -0.45 -52.40
C TYR A 149 27.01 0.66 -51.47
N ASN A 150 25.70 0.94 -51.46
CA ASN A 150 25.13 1.92 -50.54
C ASN A 150 25.28 1.45 -49.08
N ASN A 151 24.91 0.21 -48.77
CA ASN A 151 25.12 -0.35 -47.44
C ASN A 151 26.60 -0.41 -47.06
N LEU A 152 27.47 -0.74 -48.02
CA LEU A 152 28.92 -0.79 -47.81
C LEU A 152 29.50 0.59 -47.45
N TYR A 153 29.22 1.61 -48.27
CA TYR A 153 29.69 2.97 -48.02
C TYR A 153 29.10 3.58 -46.76
N THR A 154 27.80 3.40 -46.53
CA THR A 154 27.14 3.84 -45.30
C THR A 154 27.76 3.18 -44.06
N THR A 155 28.05 1.87 -44.10
CA THR A 155 28.70 1.18 -42.97
C THR A 155 30.13 1.64 -42.77
N LEU A 156 30.88 1.91 -43.85
CA LEU A 156 32.24 2.45 -43.76
C LEU A 156 32.26 3.86 -43.15
N GLU A 157 31.33 4.73 -43.54
CA GLU A 157 31.17 6.06 -42.94
C GLU A 157 30.84 5.97 -41.44
N TYR A 158 29.92 5.07 -41.06
CA TYR A 158 29.63 4.80 -39.65
C TYR A 158 30.84 4.22 -38.91
N ALA A 159 31.64 3.36 -39.54
CA ALA A 159 32.87 2.82 -38.95
C ALA A 159 33.91 3.93 -38.71
N HIS A 160 34.08 4.86 -39.65
CA HIS A 160 34.96 6.02 -39.47
C HIS A 160 34.47 6.96 -38.37
N LEU A 161 33.16 7.23 -38.31
CA LEU A 161 32.57 8.03 -37.25
C LEU A 161 32.71 7.33 -35.89
N GLN A 162 32.51 6.02 -35.85
CA GLN A 162 32.67 5.18 -34.66
C GLN A 162 34.12 5.21 -34.17
N ASP A 163 35.11 5.12 -35.05
CA ASP A 163 36.53 5.19 -34.69
C ASP A 163 36.87 6.56 -34.06
N ARG A 164 36.42 7.66 -34.68
CA ARG A 164 36.57 9.00 -34.11
C ARG A 164 35.86 9.14 -32.76
N ASN A 165 34.64 8.63 -32.64
CA ASN A 165 33.89 8.64 -31.38
C ASN A 165 34.60 7.81 -30.30
N LEU A 166 35.18 6.67 -30.67
CA LEU A 166 35.96 5.83 -29.77
C LEU A 166 37.26 6.52 -29.34
N GLU A 167 37.91 7.25 -30.23
CA GLU A 167 39.09 8.06 -29.90
C GLU A 167 38.74 9.17 -28.90
N LEU A 168 37.62 9.88 -29.12
CA LEU A 168 37.10 10.87 -28.18
C LEU A 168 36.73 10.23 -26.84
N LEU A 169 36.10 9.06 -26.85
CA LEU A 169 35.78 8.32 -25.64
C LEU A 169 37.04 7.89 -24.88
N LYS A 170 38.09 7.43 -25.59
CA LYS A 170 39.39 7.10 -24.98
C LYS A 170 40.03 8.32 -24.31
N LYS A 171 39.94 9.49 -24.94
CA LYS A 171 40.43 10.76 -24.36
C LYS A 171 39.62 11.20 -23.14
N ASN A 172 38.29 11.03 -23.17
CA ASN A 172 37.39 11.44 -22.09
C ASN A 172 37.19 10.35 -21.01
N LYS A 173 37.73 9.15 -21.22
CA LYS A 173 37.65 8.02 -20.29
C LYS A 173 38.00 8.37 -18.83
N PRO A 174 39.10 9.08 -18.51
CA PRO A 174 39.42 9.38 -17.12
C PRO A 174 38.34 10.24 -16.44
N GLU A 175 37.81 11.25 -17.13
CA GLU A 175 36.73 12.09 -16.60
C GLU A 175 35.42 11.31 -16.45
N LEU A 176 35.12 10.43 -17.42
CA LEU A 176 33.96 9.53 -17.33
C LEU A 176 34.08 8.57 -16.15
N THR A 177 35.24 7.95 -15.94
CA THR A 177 35.48 7.06 -14.81
C THR A 177 35.39 7.80 -13.48
N LYS A 178 35.88 9.05 -13.42
CA LYS A 178 35.72 9.91 -12.24
C LYS A 178 34.25 10.21 -11.94
N LEU A 179 33.46 10.56 -12.94
CA LEU A 179 32.02 10.77 -12.79
C LEU A 179 31.29 9.49 -12.34
N GLN A 180 31.65 8.34 -12.93
CA GLN A 180 31.10 7.05 -12.53
C GLN A 180 31.43 6.73 -11.07
N LEU A 181 32.67 6.99 -10.64
CA LEU A 181 33.08 6.79 -9.25
C LEU A 181 32.31 7.72 -8.30
N GLN A 182 32.13 8.98 -8.68
CA GLN A 182 31.32 9.92 -7.89
C GLN A 182 29.87 9.44 -7.77
N ASN A 183 29.25 9.02 -8.88
CA ASN A 183 27.89 8.50 -8.85
C ASN A 183 27.76 7.25 -7.97
N LEU A 184 28.76 6.36 -7.99
CA LEU A 184 28.81 5.20 -7.10
C LEU A 184 28.91 5.61 -5.63
N GLN A 185 29.75 6.60 -5.33
CA GLN A 185 29.90 7.14 -3.98
C GLN A 185 28.60 7.82 -3.49
N ASP A 186 27.92 8.57 -4.34
CA ASP A 186 26.64 9.21 -4.01
C ASP A 186 25.56 8.16 -3.75
N LEU A 187 25.51 7.09 -4.54
CA LEU A 187 24.63 5.94 -4.31
C LEU A 187 24.93 5.21 -3.00
N GLU A 188 26.22 5.03 -2.68
CA GLU A 188 26.65 4.46 -1.41
C GLU A 188 26.22 5.33 -0.23
N GLY A 189 26.38 6.65 -0.34
CA GLY A 189 25.92 7.62 0.67
C GLY A 189 24.41 7.57 0.91
N ILE A 190 23.61 7.46 -0.17
CA ILE A 190 22.16 7.32 -0.06
C ILE A 190 21.79 5.98 0.62
N ASN A 191 22.45 4.89 0.25
CA ASN A 191 22.22 3.59 0.89
C ASN A 191 22.53 3.66 2.39
N GLN A 192 23.66 4.26 2.77
CA GLN A 192 24.03 4.44 4.17
C GLN A 192 23.00 5.30 4.92
N GLU A 193 22.52 6.39 4.33
CA GLU A 193 21.48 7.23 4.94
C GLU A 193 20.17 6.45 5.16
N LEU A 194 19.79 5.60 4.20
CA LEU A 194 18.61 4.74 4.33
C LEU A 194 18.79 3.68 5.42
N GLU A 195 19.98 3.08 5.52
CA GLU A 195 20.33 2.14 6.59
C GLU A 195 20.28 2.80 7.97
N ASP A 196 20.84 4.00 8.11
CA ASP A 196 20.83 4.78 9.36
C ASP A 196 19.39 5.13 9.77
N LYS A 197 18.55 5.56 8.82
CA LYS A 197 17.12 5.82 9.07
C LYS A 197 16.40 4.55 9.49
N LEU A 198 16.70 3.42 8.85
CA LEU A 198 16.09 2.13 9.15
C LEU A 198 16.49 1.67 10.56
N GLN A 199 17.77 1.79 10.91
CA GLN A 199 18.26 1.49 12.26
C GLN A 199 17.63 2.39 13.31
N THR A 200 17.54 3.69 13.05
CA THR A 200 16.87 4.65 13.94
C THR A 200 15.39 4.27 14.14
N LYS A 201 14.68 3.90 13.07
CA LYS A 201 13.29 3.44 13.15
C LYS A 201 13.15 2.15 13.96
N ARG A 202 14.05 1.18 13.76
CA ARG A 202 14.09 -0.05 14.57
C ARG A 202 14.31 0.26 16.04
N GLN A 203 15.27 1.12 16.38
CA GLN A 203 15.52 1.53 17.76
C GLN A 203 14.31 2.23 18.39
N MET A 204 13.64 3.12 17.66
CA MET A 204 12.41 3.76 18.14
C MET A 204 11.28 2.74 18.38
N ILE A 205 11.14 1.74 17.51
CA ILE A 205 10.17 0.66 17.69
C ILE A 205 10.51 -0.13 18.96
N ASP A 206 11.77 -0.51 19.16
CA ASP A 206 12.21 -1.25 20.34
C ASP A 206 12.01 -0.45 21.64
N GLU A 207 12.21 0.87 21.61
CA GLU A 207 11.93 1.76 22.75
C GLU A 207 10.43 1.80 23.09
N VAL A 208 9.58 1.94 22.07
CA VAL A 208 8.12 1.91 22.25
C VAL A 208 7.66 0.55 22.75
N GLU A 209 8.22 -0.52 22.19
CA GLU A 209 7.90 -1.90 22.57
C GLU A 209 8.31 -2.20 24.01
N SER A 210 9.55 -1.85 24.39
CA SER A 210 10.05 -2.03 25.75
C SER A 210 9.28 -1.19 26.76
N THR A 211 8.87 0.03 26.40
CA THR A 211 8.01 0.88 27.22
C THR A 211 6.62 0.26 27.39
N ARG A 212 6.02 -0.24 26.31
CA ARG A 212 4.73 -0.93 26.35
C ARG A 212 4.80 -2.20 27.21
N LYS A 213 5.82 -3.03 27.01
CA LYS A 213 6.08 -4.24 27.77
C LYS A 213 6.30 -3.94 29.25
N ARG A 214 7.05 -2.88 29.58
CA ARG A 214 7.23 -2.43 30.97
C ARG A 214 5.90 -2.06 31.60
N ARG A 215 5.11 -1.17 31.00
CA ARG A 215 3.81 -0.75 31.54
C ARG A 215 2.87 -1.95 31.75
N GLN A 216 2.86 -2.88 30.79
CA GLN A 216 2.02 -4.05 30.86
C GLN A 216 2.47 -5.05 31.94
N ILE A 217 3.74 -5.46 31.93
CA ILE A 217 4.22 -6.53 32.82
C ILE A 217 4.59 -6.02 34.21
N SER A 218 5.24 -4.86 34.31
CA SER A 218 5.69 -4.29 35.59
C SER A 218 4.55 -3.62 36.34
N ASP A 219 3.78 -2.78 35.65
CA ASP A 219 2.87 -1.86 36.35
C ASP A 219 1.45 -2.43 36.41
N PHE A 220 0.95 -2.98 35.31
CA PHE A 220 -0.43 -3.47 35.25
C PHE A 220 -0.61 -4.89 35.76
N LYS A 221 0.24 -5.84 35.36
CA LYS A 221 0.05 -7.27 35.70
C LYS A 221 -0.03 -7.53 37.22
N PRO A 222 0.87 -7.01 38.07
CA PRO A 222 0.80 -7.27 39.51
C PRO A 222 -0.45 -6.66 40.15
N VAL A 223 -0.87 -5.49 39.65
CA VAL A 223 -2.07 -4.81 40.13
C VAL A 223 -3.33 -5.62 39.77
N LYS A 224 -3.41 -6.13 38.54
CA LYS A 224 -4.50 -7.03 38.11
C LYS A 224 -4.54 -8.30 38.96
N ASP A 225 -3.40 -8.95 39.16
CA ASP A 225 -3.31 -10.20 39.94
C ASP A 225 -3.75 -9.96 41.40
N TYR A 226 -3.33 -8.84 42.00
CA TYR A 226 -3.76 -8.43 43.33
C TYR A 226 -5.28 -8.21 43.40
N PHE A 227 -5.86 -7.47 42.46
CA PHE A 227 -7.31 -7.26 42.43
C PHE A 227 -8.09 -8.55 42.20
N GLN A 228 -7.60 -9.43 41.33
CA GLN A 228 -8.23 -10.73 41.09
C GLN A 228 -8.16 -11.63 42.32
N GLN A 229 -7.04 -11.61 43.05
CA GLN A 229 -6.93 -12.32 44.32
C GLN A 229 -7.88 -11.75 45.37
N LYS A 230 -7.94 -10.43 45.54
CA LYS A 230 -8.87 -9.77 46.48
C LYS A 230 -10.33 -10.04 46.13
N TRP A 231 -10.65 -10.09 44.85
CA TRP A 231 -11.99 -10.45 44.39
C TRP A 231 -12.33 -11.91 44.70
N LYS A 232 -11.40 -12.85 44.46
CA LYS A 232 -11.56 -14.26 44.84
C LYS A 232 -11.69 -14.45 46.35
N GLU A 233 -10.87 -13.77 47.14
CA GLU A 233 -10.95 -13.76 48.60
C GLU A 233 -12.29 -13.19 49.09
N GLY A 234 -12.76 -12.10 48.49
CA GLY A 234 -14.06 -11.51 48.80
C GLY A 234 -15.23 -12.45 48.50
N ILE A 235 -15.19 -13.15 47.35
CA ILE A 235 -16.18 -14.18 47.01
C ILE A 235 -16.10 -15.35 48.00
N SER A 236 -14.90 -15.87 48.29
CA SER A 236 -14.70 -16.98 49.23
C SER A 236 -15.24 -16.61 50.60
N SER A 237 -14.90 -15.43 51.12
CA SER A 237 -15.38 -14.94 52.40
C SER A 237 -16.91 -14.79 52.43
N ALA A 238 -17.52 -14.25 51.37
CA ALA A 238 -18.98 -14.16 51.28
C ALA A 238 -19.65 -15.55 51.23
N VAL A 239 -19.03 -16.53 50.56
CA VAL A 239 -19.51 -17.91 50.53
C VAL A 239 -19.37 -18.57 51.90
N GLU A 240 -18.21 -18.41 52.56
CA GLU A 240 -17.95 -18.93 53.90
C GLU A 240 -18.95 -18.38 54.92
N LEU A 241 -19.23 -17.07 54.89
CA LEU A 241 -20.19 -16.42 55.77
C LEU A 241 -21.63 -16.92 55.51
N ASN A 242 -21.99 -17.18 54.26
CA ASN A 242 -23.28 -17.78 53.91
C ASN A 242 -23.38 -19.25 54.37
N ILE A 243 -22.30 -20.02 54.28
CA ILE A 243 -22.24 -21.40 54.79
C ILE A 243 -22.35 -21.41 56.32
N GLU A 244 -21.65 -20.51 57.00
CA GLU A 244 -21.71 -20.36 58.47
C GLU A 244 -23.11 -19.95 58.93
N ALA A 245 -23.75 -19.00 58.24
CA ALA A 245 -25.14 -18.62 58.50
C ALA A 245 -26.13 -19.76 58.24
N ALA A 246 -25.88 -20.61 57.23
CA ALA A 246 -26.71 -21.79 56.95
C ALA A 246 -26.52 -22.88 58.02
N ASN A 247 -25.29 -23.09 58.50
CA ASN A 247 -24.99 -24.05 59.56
C ASN A 247 -25.57 -23.61 60.91
N LEU A 248 -25.55 -22.32 61.23
CA LEU A 248 -26.20 -21.76 62.43
C LEU A 248 -27.72 -22.02 62.40
N LYS A 249 -28.36 -21.84 61.25
CA LYS A 249 -29.80 -22.15 61.08
C LYS A 249 -30.14 -23.63 61.18
N GLN A 250 -29.17 -24.54 61.00
CA GLN A 250 -29.38 -25.98 61.18
C GLN A 250 -29.15 -26.44 62.63
N GLN A 251 -28.56 -25.60 63.48
CA GLN A 251 -28.32 -25.89 64.90
C GLN A 251 -29.40 -25.33 65.83
N GLU A 252 -30.30 -24.46 65.32
CA GLU A 252 -31.58 -24.10 65.95
C GLU A 252 -32.69 -25.08 65.53
#